data_AF-A0A6N8Y9S7-F1
#
_entry.id   AF-A0A6N8Y9S7-F1
#
_cell.length_a   1.000
_cell.length_b   1.000
_cell.length_c   1.000
_cell.angle_alpha   90.00
_cell.angle_beta   90.00
_cell.angle_gamma   90.00
#
_symmetry.space_group_name_H-M   'P 1'
#
loop_
_entity.id
_entity.type
_entity.pdbx_description
1 polymer ?
#
loop_
_entity_poly.entity_id
_entity_poly.type
_entity_poly.pdbx_seq_one_letter_code
_entity_poly.pdbx_strand_id
1 'polypeptide(L)' 'MTIELAPLPYPLDGLAPHISERTMSFHYGRHHAGYVASVNSTIAGTAHENASLEDIVAAADVPSALFNCSAQAWN' A
#
# COMPACT_ATOMS: atom_id res chain seq x y z
N MET A 1 14.48 2.06 3.68
CA MET A 1 13.36 2.14 4.65
C MET A 1 12.25 1.30 4.07
N THR A 2 11.61 0.45 4.85
CA THR A 2 10.55 -0.42 4.35
C THR A 2 9.22 0.33 4.39
N ILE A 3 8.43 0.27 3.31
CA ILE A 3 7.07 0.81 3.31
C ILE A 3 6.21 -0.07 4.22
N GLU A 4 5.47 0.56 5.14
CA GLU A 4 4.65 -0.15 6.12
C GLU A 4 3.16 -0.06 5.79
N LEU A 5 2.41 -1.12 6.12
CA LEU A 5 0.95 -1.09 6.09
C LEU A 5 0.48 -0.40 7.37
N ALA A 6 -0.02 0.84 7.24
CA ALA A 6 -0.51 1.61 8.38
C ALA A 6 -1.67 0.89 9.09
N PRO A 7 -1.67 0.79 10.43
CA PRO A 7 -2.76 0.14 11.14
C PRO A 7 -4.06 0.91 10.94
N LEU A 8 -5.18 0.17 10.88
CA LEU A 8 -6.50 0.80 10.89
C LEU A 8 -6.70 1.61 12.18
N PRO A 9 -7.27 2.83 12.11
CA PRO A 9 -7.55 3.65 13.29
C PRO A 9 -8.78 3.17 14.08
N TYR A 10 -9.41 2.08 13.62
CA TYR A 10 -10.60 1.46 14.19
C TYR A 10 -10.53 -0.07 14.03
N PRO A 11 -11.32 -0.84 14.80
CA PRO A 11 -11.47 -2.28 14.61
C PRO A 11 -11.99 -2.65 13.20
N LEU A 12 -11.77 -3.87 12.73
CA LEU A 12 -12.18 -4.32 11.39
C LEU A 12 -13.68 -4.17 11.09
N ASP A 13 -14.53 -4.25 12.11
CA ASP A 13 -15.97 -4.07 12.06
C ASP A 13 -16.44 -2.63 12.37
N GLY A 14 -15.51 -1.70 12.63
CA GLY A 14 -15.79 -0.34 13.09
C GLY A 14 -16.59 0.54 12.12
N LEU A 15 -16.80 0.09 10.88
CA LEU A 15 -17.60 0.79 9.86
C LEU A 15 -18.96 0.12 9.58
N ALA A 16 -19.30 -0.95 10.31
CA ALA A 16 -20.60 -1.62 10.17
C ALA A 16 -21.74 -0.69 10.66
N PRO A 17 -22.94 -0.74 10.03
CA PRO A 17 -23.36 -1.64 8.95
C PRO A 17 -23.02 -1.12 7.54
N HIS A 18 -22.38 0.04 7.42
CA HIS A 18 -22.15 0.69 6.13
C HIS A 18 -21.08 -0.02 5.30
N ILE A 19 -20.03 -0.51 5.95
CA ILE A 19 -19.00 -1.37 5.34
C ILE A 19 -18.82 -2.58 6.25
N SER A 20 -18.94 -3.78 5.66
CA SER A 20 -18.85 -5.02 6.42
C SER A 20 -17.40 -5.32 6.85
N GLU A 21 -17.25 -6.01 7.98
CA GLU A 21 -15.96 -6.56 8.44
C GLU A 21 -15.30 -7.42 7.35
N ARG A 22 -16.10 -8.24 6.63
CA ARG A 22 -15.60 -9.03 5.50
C ARG A 22 -14.96 -8.14 4.44
N THR A 23 -15.62 -7.06 4.03
CA THR A 23 -15.07 -6.10 3.05
C THR A 23 -13.75 -5.54 3.55
N MET A 24 -13.67 -5.10 4.81
CA MET A 24 -12.43 -4.55 5.38
C MET A 24 -11.32 -5.60 5.48
N SER A 25 -11.62 -6.84 5.85
CA SER A 25 -10.65 -7.93 5.91
C SER A 25 -10.02 -8.22 4.54
N PHE A 26 -10.81 -8.20 3.46
CA PHE A 26 -10.27 -8.34 2.11
C PHE A 26 -9.54 -7.07 1.66
N HIS A 27 -10.13 -5.89 1.85
CA HIS A 27 -9.58 -4.64 1.34
C HIS A 27 -8.26 -4.27 2.03
N TYR A 28 -8.26 -4.16 3.36
CA TYR A 28 -7.05 -3.86 4.14
C TYR A 28 -6.13 -5.07 4.22
N GLY A 29 -6.66 -6.22 4.66
CA GLY A 29 -5.87 -7.40 4.99
C GLY A 29 -5.32 -8.18 3.79
N ARG A 30 -5.83 -7.96 2.57
CA ARG A 30 -5.28 -8.57 1.34
C ARG A 30 -4.86 -7.56 0.29
N HIS A 31 -5.74 -6.67 -0.14
CA HIS A 31 -5.43 -5.77 -1.25
C HIS A 31 -4.37 -4.74 -0.86
N HIS A 32 -4.60 -3.94 0.17
CA HIS A 32 -3.63 -2.95 0.64
C HIS A 32 -2.31 -3.62 1.07
N ALA A 33 -2.39 -4.66 1.91
CA ALA A 33 -1.22 -5.45 2.28
C ALA A 33 -0.43 -5.98 1.07
N GLY A 34 -1.12 -6.45 0.03
CA GLY A 34 -0.52 -6.94 -1.20
C GLY A 34 0.20 -5.85 -2.01
N TYR A 35 -0.35 -4.63 -2.06
CA TYR A 35 0.31 -3.49 -2.70
C TYR A 35 1.59 -3.11 -1.95
N VAL A 36 1.55 -2.99 -0.62
CA VAL A 36 2.74 -2.71 0.21
C VAL A 36 3.83 -3.76 0.01
N ALA A 37 3.46 -5.05 0.01
CA ALA A 37 4.41 -6.13 -0.26
C ALA A 37 5.02 -6.03 -1.67
N SER A 38 4.20 -5.72 -2.68
CA SER A 38 4.64 -5.57 -4.07
C SER A 38 5.61 -4.39 -4.24
N VAL A 39 5.33 -3.25 -3.60
CA VAL A 39 6.22 -2.08 -3.59
C VAL A 39 7.56 -2.46 -2.99
N ASN A 40 7.59 -3.01 -1.77
CA ASN A 40 8.82 -3.40 -1.09
C ASN A 40 9.65 -4.41 -1.91
N SER A 41 9.00 -5.41 -2.51
CA SER A 41 9.68 -6.38 -3.37
C SER A 41 10.27 -5.75 -4.64
N THR A 42 9.65 -4.70 -5.17
CA THR A 42 10.05 -4.06 -6.43
C THR A 42 11.17 -3.06 -6.22
N ILE A 43 11.19 -2.35 -5.08
CA ILE A 43 12.19 -1.31 -4.80
C ILE A 43 13.50 -1.85 -4.21
N ALA A 44 13.53 -3.10 -3.73
CA ALA A 44 14.72 -3.71 -3.14
C ALA A 44 15.90 -3.74 -4.13
N GLY A 45 17.06 -3.22 -3.73
CA GLY A 45 18.25 -3.12 -4.58
C GLY A 45 18.17 -2.05 -5.67
N THR A 46 17.13 -1.23 -5.68
CA THR A 46 16.96 -0.12 -6.64
C THR A 46 17.30 1.22 -6.00
N ALA A 47 17.34 2.30 -6.79
CA ALA A 47 17.49 3.66 -6.28
C ALA A 47 16.38 4.08 -5.30
N HIS A 48 15.23 3.38 -5.30
CA HIS A 48 14.07 3.68 -4.47
C HIS A 48 14.01 2.87 -3.17
N GLU A 49 14.98 2.00 -2.87
CA GLU A 49 14.96 1.13 -1.67
C GLU A 49 14.83 1.92 -0.35
N ASN A 50 15.26 3.19 -0.35
CA ASN A 50 15.19 4.08 0.79
C ASN A 50 14.30 5.31 0.58
N ALA A 51 13.56 5.36 -0.53
CA ALA A 51 12.61 6.43 -0.80
C ALA A 51 11.33 6.28 0.05
N SER A 52 10.65 7.40 0.32
CA SER A 52 9.29 7.35 0.87
C SER A 52 8.29 6.86 -0.19
N LEU A 53 7.09 6.46 0.24
CA LEU A 53 6.03 6.09 -0.69
C LEU A 53 5.62 7.27 -1.58
N GLU A 54 5.55 8.46 -0.99
CA GLU A 54 5.23 9.72 -1.66
C GLU A 54 6.28 10.07 -2.73
N ASP A 55 7.57 9.88 -2.44
CA ASP A 55 8.64 10.13 -3.41
C ASP A 55 8.52 9.18 -4.62
N ILE A 56 8.16 7.91 -4.40
CA ILE A 56 7.98 6.92 -5.47
C ILE A 56 6.75 7.27 -6.31
N VAL A 57 5.64 7.70 -5.70
CA VAL A 57 4.43 8.13 -6.40
C VAL A 57 4.68 9.41 -7.22
N ALA A 58 5.48 10.34 -6.70
CA ALA A 58 5.81 11.60 -7.37
C ALA A 58 6.91 11.45 -8.45
N ALA A 59 7.60 10.31 -8.51
CA ALA A 59 8.67 10.08 -9.47
C ALA A 59 8.13 10.05 -10.91
N ALA A 60 8.74 10.86 -11.78
CA ALA A 60 8.30 11.01 -13.17
C ALA A 60 8.63 9.80 -14.06
N ASP A 61 9.61 8.96 -13.67
CA ASP A 61 10.13 7.86 -14.49
C ASP A 61 10.30 6.58 -13.65
N VAL A 62 9.17 5.97 -13.28
CA VAL A 62 9.11 4.64 -12.69
C VAL A 62 8.30 3.69 -13.57
N PRO A 63 8.61 2.38 -13.58
CA PRO A 63 7.79 1.41 -14.30
C PRO A 63 6.32 1.49 -13.88
N SER A 64 5.39 1.39 -14.84
CA SER A 64 3.95 1.51 -14.54
C SER A 64 3.47 0.54 -13.46
N ALA A 65 4.07 -0.66 -13.37
CA ALA A 65 3.76 -1.61 -12.30
C ALA A 65 4.13 -1.09 -10.90
N LEU A 66 5.29 -0.43 -10.76
CA LEU A 66 5.72 0.19 -9.51
C LEU A 66 4.83 1.39 -9.17
N PHE A 67 4.56 2.26 -10.16
CA PHE A 67 3.63 3.37 -9.97
C PHE A 67 2.26 2.89 -9.49
N ASN A 68 1.67 1.91 -10.17
CA ASN A 68 0.35 1.39 -9.83
C ASN A 68 0.31 0.82 -8.41
N CYS A 69 1.29 0.02 -7.99
CA CYS A 69 1.30 -0.53 -6.64
C CYS A 69 1.56 0.56 -5.59
N SER A 70 2.42 1.54 -5.89
CA SER A 70 2.74 2.62 -4.95
C SER A 70 1.56 3.57 -4.76
N ALA A 71 0.89 3.96 -5.85
CA ALA A 71 -0.31 4.78 -5.80
C ALA A 71 -1.46 4.05 -5.07
N GLN A 72 -1.63 2.75 -5.30
CA GLN A 72 -2.64 1.94 -4.61
C GLN A 72 -2.32 1.67 -3.12
N ALA A 73 -1.06 1.73 -2.71
CA ALA A 73 -0.69 1.70 -1.30
C ALA A 73 -0.84 3.08 -0.63
N TRP A 74 -0.78 4.16 -1.39
CA TRP A 74 -0.96 5.52 -0.87
C TRP A 74 -2.44 5.90 -0.73
N ASN A 75 -3.30 5.42 -1.65
CA ASN A 75 -4.76 5.62 -1.64
C ASN A 75 -5.47 4.85 -0.51
#